data_AF-A0A355IBM6-F1
#
_entry.id   AF-A0A355IBM6-F1
#
_cell.length_a   1.000
_cell.length_b   1.000
_cell.length_c   1.000
_cell.angle_alpha   90.00
_cell.angle_beta   90.00
_cell.angle_gamma   90.00
#
_symmetry.space_group_name_H-M   'P 1'
#
loop_
_entity.id
_entity.type
_entity.pdbx_description
1 polymer ?
#
loop_
_entity_poly.entity_id
_entity_poly.type
_entity_poly.pdbx_seq_one_letter_code
_entity_poly.pdbx_strand_id
1 'polypeptide(L)'
;AMRAIADHVRTLTFTIADGALPGNEGRSYVLRRILRRAARFGRTLGQVNPFLYKLVPDLTAVMGDAYPEIRERQAHCIQVIKAEEEGFGRTLDKGIELFEEIAVKLQQQGQNIISGSDAFKLYDTFGFPLDLTELMAREHGLTVDLEGFNREMEQQRERARSAGRFTRDDAEVHWHSMNSGDDQECSFVGYDTLKVKSAVLGWGEAPDHYRLIT
;
A
#
# COMPACT_ATOMS: atom_id res chain seq x y z
N ALA A 1 16.43 8.00 -18.79
CA ALA A 1 15.23 7.16 -18.93
C ALA A 1 15.55 5.69 -19.24
N MET A 2 16.05 5.32 -20.43
CA MET A 2 16.22 3.90 -20.84
C MET A 2 17.06 3.05 -19.88
N ARG A 3 18.22 3.54 -19.43
CA ARG A 3 19.07 2.82 -18.44
C ARG A 3 18.34 2.56 -17.12
N ALA A 4 17.56 3.53 -16.64
CA ALA A 4 16.79 3.40 -15.40
C ALA A 4 15.65 2.38 -15.55
N ILE A 5 14.96 2.37 -16.70
CA ILE A 5 13.91 1.38 -16.99
C ILE A 5 14.50 -0.03 -16.98
N ALA A 6 15.62 -0.25 -17.69
CA ALA A 6 16.26 -1.56 -17.73
C ALA A 6 16.68 -2.06 -16.33
N ASP A 7 17.22 -1.16 -15.50
CA ASP A 7 17.58 -1.48 -14.12
C ASP A 7 16.36 -1.81 -13.26
N HIS A 8 15.30 -1.00 -13.35
CA HIS A 8 14.04 -1.26 -12.63
C HIS A 8 13.38 -2.57 -13.04
N VAL A 9 13.33 -2.91 -14.34
CA VAL A 9 12.80 -4.20 -14.80
C VAL A 9 13.63 -5.36 -14.24
N ARG A 10 14.96 -5.22 -14.18
CA ARG A 10 15.82 -6.21 -13.53
C ARG A 10 15.44 -6.37 -12.06
N THR A 11 15.44 -5.28 -11.28
CA THR A 11 15.10 -5.34 -9.85
C THR A 11 13.71 -5.95 -9.62
N LEU A 12 12.70 -5.52 -10.38
CA LEU A 12 11.33 -6.03 -10.26
C LEU A 12 11.26 -7.52 -10.58
N THR A 13 11.89 -7.96 -11.66
CA THR A 13 11.81 -9.37 -12.08
C THR A 13 12.49 -10.29 -11.07
N PHE A 14 13.69 -9.95 -10.61
CA PHE A 14 14.40 -10.74 -9.59
C PHE A 14 13.60 -10.80 -8.28
N THR A 15 13.12 -9.65 -7.80
CA THR A 15 12.40 -9.60 -6.51
C THR A 15 11.06 -10.31 -6.55
N ILE A 16 10.34 -10.26 -7.68
CA ILE A 16 9.10 -11.01 -7.87
C ILE A 16 9.38 -12.50 -8.04
N ALA A 17 10.46 -12.88 -8.74
CA ALA A 17 10.90 -14.26 -8.80
C ALA A 17 11.22 -14.82 -7.40
N ASP A 18 11.78 -14.02 -6.49
CA ASP A 18 12.01 -14.40 -5.09
C ASP A 18 10.72 -14.47 -4.24
N GLY A 19 9.56 -14.09 -4.79
CA GLY A 19 8.26 -14.17 -4.13
C GLY A 19 7.79 -12.88 -3.47
N ALA A 20 8.50 -11.77 -3.64
CA ALA A 20 8.02 -10.48 -3.18
C ALA A 20 6.98 -9.89 -4.15
N LEU A 21 5.93 -9.26 -3.62
CA LEU A 21 4.89 -8.62 -4.43
C LEU A 21 4.84 -7.12 -4.15
N PRO A 22 4.51 -6.28 -5.15
CA PRO A 22 4.21 -4.86 -4.93
C PRO A 22 3.03 -4.69 -3.95
N GLY A 23 3.11 -3.66 -3.09
CA GLY A 23 2.13 -3.45 -2.03
C GLY A 23 2.23 -2.06 -1.39
N ASN A 24 1.49 -1.84 -0.30
CA ASN A 24 1.41 -0.54 0.38
C ASN A 24 2.46 -0.34 1.48
N GLU A 25 3.11 -1.41 1.96
CA GLU A 25 3.96 -1.35 3.16
C GLU A 25 5.30 -2.06 2.97
N GLY A 26 6.28 -1.67 3.79
CA GLY A 26 7.59 -2.32 3.88
C GLY A 26 8.30 -2.49 2.53
N ARG A 27 8.80 -3.72 2.28
CA ARG A 27 9.54 -4.06 1.06
C ARG A 27 8.64 -4.03 -0.19
N SER A 28 7.38 -4.42 -0.03
CA SER A 28 6.37 -4.39 -1.10
C SER A 28 6.09 -2.96 -1.58
N TYR A 29 6.14 -1.97 -0.67
CA TYR A 29 6.05 -0.56 -1.06
C TYR A 29 7.24 -0.10 -1.89
N VAL A 30 8.46 -0.55 -1.57
CA VAL A 30 9.64 -0.24 -2.37
C VAL A 30 9.51 -0.77 -3.81
N LEU A 31 9.04 -2.00 -3.99
CA LEU A 31 8.81 -2.57 -5.32
C LEU A 31 7.78 -1.77 -6.11
N ARG A 32 6.68 -1.39 -5.46
CA ARG A 32 5.66 -0.54 -6.07
C ARG A 32 6.24 0.79 -6.53
N ARG A 33 7.10 1.43 -5.73
CA ARG A 33 7.77 2.70 -6.09
C ARG A 33 8.67 2.55 -7.31
N ILE A 34 9.45 1.48 -7.37
CA ILE A 34 10.33 1.15 -8.50
C ILE A 34 9.50 0.98 -9.79
N LEU A 35 8.39 0.22 -9.72
CA LEU A 35 7.48 0.02 -10.86
C LEU A 35 6.86 1.34 -11.34
N ARG A 36 6.32 2.14 -10.42
CA ARG A 36 5.70 3.43 -10.75
C ARG A 36 6.69 4.42 -11.37
N ARG A 37 7.93 4.44 -10.86
CA ARG A 37 9.03 5.25 -11.43
C ARG A 37 9.39 4.79 -12.84
N ALA A 38 9.51 3.48 -13.07
CA ALA A 38 9.75 2.92 -14.40
C ALA A 38 8.62 3.27 -15.38
N ALA A 39 7.36 3.18 -14.94
CA ALA A 39 6.20 3.55 -15.73
C ALA A 39 6.20 5.04 -16.13
N ARG A 40 6.55 5.95 -15.20
CA ARG A 40 6.72 7.39 -15.55
C ARG A 40 7.83 7.61 -16.56
N PHE A 41 8.99 6.96 -16.42
CA PHE A 41 10.02 7.08 -17.46
C PHE A 41 9.54 6.55 -18.83
N GLY A 42 8.69 5.52 -18.84
CA GLY A 42 7.99 5.07 -20.04
C GLY A 42 7.16 6.17 -20.68
N ARG A 43 6.38 6.92 -19.88
CA ARG A 43 5.58 8.05 -20.39
C ARG A 43 6.42 9.13 -21.03
N THR A 44 7.58 9.46 -20.44
CA THR A 44 8.54 10.41 -21.05
C THR A 44 9.05 9.95 -22.42
N LEU A 45 9.10 8.64 -22.64
CA LEU A 45 9.51 8.03 -23.91
C LEU A 45 8.33 7.77 -24.87
N GLY A 46 7.13 8.28 -24.56
CA GLY A 46 5.92 8.10 -25.38
C GLY A 46 5.24 6.74 -25.23
N GLN A 47 5.58 5.94 -24.21
CA GLN A 47 4.91 4.67 -23.94
C GLN A 47 3.60 4.90 -23.18
N VAL A 48 2.49 4.94 -23.92
CA VAL A 48 1.12 5.16 -23.39
C VAL A 48 0.46 3.86 -22.94
N ASN A 49 0.94 2.71 -23.40
CA ASN A 49 0.40 1.41 -23.00
C ASN A 49 1.38 0.71 -22.05
N PRO A 50 0.89 -0.21 -21.20
CA PRO A 50 1.75 -1.06 -20.38
C PRO A 50 2.82 -1.75 -21.24
N PHE A 51 4.08 -1.59 -20.86
CA PHE A 51 5.23 -2.04 -21.62
C PHE A 51 6.31 -2.71 -20.76
N LEU A 52 6.37 -2.45 -19.45
CA LEU A 52 7.42 -3.00 -18.58
C LEU A 52 7.41 -4.53 -18.59
N TYR A 53 6.22 -5.14 -18.54
CA TYR A 53 6.10 -6.60 -18.56
C TYR A 53 6.63 -7.22 -19.87
N LYS A 54 6.64 -6.46 -20.98
CA LYS A 54 7.13 -6.94 -22.28
C LYS A 54 8.65 -7.07 -22.32
N LEU A 55 9.35 -6.44 -21.38
CA LEU A 55 10.81 -6.49 -21.25
C LEU A 55 11.28 -7.68 -20.40
N VAL A 56 10.37 -8.37 -19.71
CA VAL A 56 10.70 -9.54 -18.89
C VAL A 56 11.24 -10.70 -19.73
N PRO A 57 10.63 -11.08 -20.88
CA PRO A 57 11.20 -12.13 -21.74
C PRO A 57 12.63 -11.83 -22.21
N ASP A 58 12.92 -10.58 -22.58
CA ASP A 58 14.26 -10.17 -23.02
C ASP A 58 15.27 -10.27 -21.87
N LEU A 59 14.88 -9.86 -20.66
CA LEU A 59 15.70 -10.03 -19.46
C LEU A 59 15.97 -11.50 -19.17
N THR A 60 14.95 -12.36 -19.25
CA THR A 60 15.10 -13.81 -19.03
C THR A 60 16.00 -14.45 -20.09
N ALA A 61 15.96 -13.98 -21.33
CA ALA A 61 16.86 -14.47 -22.38
C ALA A 61 18.33 -14.14 -22.08
N VAL A 62 18.59 -12.98 -21.47
CA VAL A 62 19.96 -12.54 -21.13
C VAL A 62 20.46 -13.18 -19.83
N MET A 63 19.61 -13.33 -18.82
CA MET A 63 20.02 -13.68 -17.46
C MET A 63 19.55 -15.06 -16.99
N GLY A 64 18.61 -15.69 -17.67
CA GLY A 64 17.93 -16.90 -17.19
C GLY A 64 18.78 -18.17 -17.17
N ASP A 65 19.96 -18.19 -17.82
CA ASP A 65 20.91 -19.31 -17.70
C ASP A 65 21.69 -19.27 -16.38
N ALA A 66 22.05 -18.07 -15.91
CA ALA A 66 22.71 -17.88 -14.62
C ALA A 66 21.71 -17.89 -13.45
N TYR A 67 20.45 -17.52 -13.72
CA TYR A 67 19.38 -17.39 -12.73
C TYR A 67 18.12 -18.14 -13.21
N PRO A 68 18.08 -19.49 -13.07
CA PRO A 68 16.97 -20.32 -13.54
C PRO A 68 15.61 -19.95 -12.92
N GLU A 69 15.60 -19.41 -11.70
CA GLU A 69 14.41 -19.00 -10.97
C GLU A 69 13.58 -17.95 -11.73
N ILE A 70 14.24 -17.06 -12.48
CA ILE A 70 13.56 -16.05 -13.32
C ILE A 70 12.91 -16.72 -14.53
N ARG A 71 13.54 -17.74 -15.10
CA ARG A 71 12.99 -18.50 -16.22
C ARG A 71 11.76 -19.29 -15.78
N GLU A 72 11.85 -19.97 -14.64
CA GLU A 72 10.75 -20.75 -14.07
C GLU A 72 9.54 -19.86 -13.70
N ARG A 73 9.81 -18.66 -13.16
CA ARG A 73 8.76 -17.72 -12.72
C ARG A 73 8.44 -16.61 -13.71
N GLN A 74 8.91 -16.71 -14.95
CA GLN A 74 8.76 -15.66 -15.97
C GLN A 74 7.28 -15.26 -16.16
N ALA A 75 6.40 -16.25 -16.32
CA ALA A 75 4.97 -16.01 -16.53
C ALA A 75 4.34 -15.26 -15.34
N HIS A 76 4.72 -15.61 -14.12
CA HIS A 76 4.26 -14.93 -12.91
C HIS A 76 4.75 -13.49 -12.85
N CYS A 77 6.04 -13.25 -13.13
CA CYS A 77 6.61 -11.90 -13.16
C CYS A 77 5.89 -11.00 -14.18
N ILE A 78 5.62 -11.53 -15.38
CA ILE A 78 4.86 -10.83 -16.42
C ILE A 78 3.46 -10.44 -15.92
N GLN A 79 2.74 -11.37 -15.31
CA GLN A 79 1.38 -11.12 -14.80
C GLN A 79 1.37 -10.04 -13.71
N VAL A 80 2.27 -10.13 -12.73
CA VAL A 80 2.36 -9.17 -11.61
C VAL A 80 2.71 -7.78 -12.12
N ILE A 81 3.76 -7.65 -12.95
CA ILE A 81 4.18 -6.35 -13.47
C ILE A 81 3.08 -5.74 -14.33
N LYS A 82 2.45 -6.54 -15.21
CA LYS A 82 1.36 -6.07 -16.07
C LYS A 82 0.17 -5.56 -15.25
N ALA A 83 -0.27 -6.31 -14.25
CA ALA A 83 -1.42 -5.93 -13.42
C ALA A 83 -1.19 -4.62 -12.66
N GLU A 84 0.01 -4.45 -12.06
CA GLU A 84 0.35 -3.21 -11.35
C GLU A 84 0.56 -2.04 -12.31
N GLU A 85 1.17 -2.25 -13.48
CA GLU A 85 1.34 -1.22 -14.50
C GLU A 85 -0.01 -0.75 -15.08
N GLU A 86 -0.94 -1.68 -15.34
CA GLU A 86 -2.31 -1.36 -15.77
C GLU A 86 -3.10 -0.62 -14.69
N GLY A 87 -2.98 -1.04 -13.43
CA GLY A 87 -3.63 -0.40 -12.30
C GLY A 87 -3.17 1.04 -12.12
N PHE A 88 -1.86 1.27 -12.15
CA PHE A 88 -1.28 2.60 -12.00
C PHE A 88 -1.45 3.48 -13.24
N GLY A 89 -1.40 2.91 -14.45
CA GLY A 89 -1.54 3.66 -15.69
C GLY A 89 -2.83 4.49 -15.77
N ARG A 90 -3.91 4.03 -15.11
CA ARG A 90 -5.19 4.75 -15.02
C ARG A 90 -5.11 6.09 -14.28
N THR A 91 -4.21 6.19 -13.30
CA THR A 91 -4.04 7.42 -12.48
C THR A 91 -2.77 8.18 -12.84
N LEU A 92 -1.81 7.53 -13.50
CA LEU A 92 -0.53 8.13 -13.89
C LEU A 92 -0.70 9.38 -14.75
N ASP A 93 -1.47 9.29 -15.83
CA ASP A 93 -1.62 10.41 -16.77
C ASP A 93 -2.23 11.63 -16.08
N LYS A 94 -3.31 11.43 -15.31
CA LYS A 94 -3.96 12.50 -14.53
C LYS A 94 -3.04 13.09 -13.46
N GLY A 95 -2.22 12.26 -12.82
CA GLY A 95 -1.25 12.71 -11.83
C GLY A 95 -0.12 13.54 -12.46
N ILE A 96 0.30 13.19 -13.68
CA ILE A 96 1.26 14.01 -14.45
C ILE A 96 0.63 15.35 -14.81
N GLU A 97 -0.60 15.36 -15.35
CA GLU A 97 -1.32 16.59 -15.69
C GLU A 97 -1.43 17.53 -14.48
N LEU A 98 -1.87 17.02 -13.33
CA LEU A 98 -1.98 17.81 -12.10
C LEU A 98 -0.61 18.35 -11.66
N PHE A 99 0.45 17.55 -11.72
CA PHE A 99 1.79 17.99 -11.39
C PHE A 99 2.23 19.15 -12.30
N GLU A 100 2.03 19.02 -13.62
CA GLU A 100 2.40 20.06 -14.58
C GLU A 100 1.62 21.36 -14.34
N GLU A 101 0.32 21.27 -14.00
CA GLU A 101 -0.47 22.44 -13.59
C GLU A 101 0.11 23.14 -12.34
N ILE A 102 0.53 22.37 -11.34
CA ILE A 102 1.17 22.91 -10.12
C ILE A 102 2.50 23.58 -10.48
N ALA A 103 3.33 22.92 -11.28
CA ALA A 103 4.64 23.42 -11.69
C ALA A 103 4.54 24.76 -12.44
N VAL A 104 3.61 24.86 -13.41
CA VAL A 104 3.37 26.09 -14.17
C VAL A 104 2.91 27.23 -13.26
N LYS A 105 1.98 26.96 -12.32
CA LYS A 105 1.50 27.98 -11.38
C LYS A 105 2.63 28.51 -10.49
N LEU A 106 3.49 27.64 -9.98
CA LEU A 106 4.62 28.03 -9.13
C LEU A 106 5.63 28.88 -9.90
N GLN A 107 5.97 28.48 -11.13
CA GLN A 107 6.86 29.25 -12.00
C GLN A 107 6.31 30.65 -12.29
N GLN A 108 5.01 30.78 -12.57
CA GLN A 108 4.35 32.07 -12.78
C GLN A 108 4.39 32.97 -11.55
N GLN A 109 4.38 32.38 -10.36
CA GLN A 109 4.43 33.08 -9.07
C GLN A 109 5.87 33.33 -8.58
N GLY A 110 6.89 32.88 -9.31
CA GLY A 110 8.30 32.95 -8.89
C GLY A 110 8.61 32.08 -7.67
N GLN A 111 7.80 31.06 -7.41
CA GLN A 111 8.00 30.11 -6.32
C GLN A 111 8.64 28.82 -6.85
N ASN A 112 9.50 28.21 -6.03
CA ASN A 112 10.23 27.01 -6.41
C ASN A 112 9.92 25.81 -5.50
N ILE A 113 8.93 25.93 -4.61
CA ILE A 113 8.61 24.90 -3.61
C ILE A 113 7.18 24.42 -3.85
N ILE A 114 7.03 23.13 -4.14
CA ILE A 114 5.74 22.44 -4.16
C ILE A 114 5.29 22.25 -2.72
N SER A 115 4.08 22.70 -2.41
CA SER A 115 3.51 22.62 -1.07
C SER A 115 3.36 21.17 -0.61
N GLY A 116 3.49 20.94 0.70
CA GLY A 116 3.26 19.61 1.28
C GLY A 116 1.86 19.07 0.99
N SER A 117 0.84 19.94 0.93
CA SER A 117 -0.53 19.58 0.58
C SER A 117 -0.69 19.13 -0.87
N ASP A 118 0.01 19.76 -1.82
CA ASP A 118 -0.02 19.36 -3.22
C ASP A 118 0.71 18.03 -3.44
N ALA A 119 1.87 17.86 -2.81
CA ALA A 119 2.59 16.58 -2.79
C ALA A 119 1.75 15.48 -2.14
N PHE A 120 1.04 15.78 -1.06
CA PHE A 120 0.12 14.85 -0.40
C PHE A 120 -1.06 14.48 -1.31
N LYS A 121 -1.63 15.42 -2.04
CA LYS A 121 -2.70 15.15 -3.01
C LYS A 121 -2.23 14.23 -4.14
N LEU A 122 -1.04 14.46 -4.68
CA LEU A 122 -0.42 13.56 -5.68
C LEU A 122 -0.25 12.14 -5.12
N TYR A 123 0.18 12.04 -3.86
CA TYR A 123 0.33 10.75 -3.17
C TYR A 123 -0.99 10.04 -2.91
N ASP A 124 -1.92 10.69 -2.21
CA ASP A 124 -3.16 10.08 -1.72
C ASP A 124 -4.17 9.82 -2.85
N THR A 125 -4.36 10.79 -3.74
CA THR A 125 -5.39 10.69 -4.79
C THR A 125 -4.89 9.98 -6.05
N PHE A 126 -3.64 10.21 -6.46
CA PHE A 126 -3.11 9.68 -7.73
C PHE A 126 -2.12 8.54 -7.55
N GLY A 127 -1.74 8.25 -6.30
CA GLY A 127 -0.80 7.18 -5.98
C GLY A 127 0.64 7.52 -6.34
N PHE A 128 1.03 8.79 -6.42
CA PHE A 128 2.40 9.16 -6.74
C PHE A 128 3.26 9.01 -5.49
N PRO A 129 4.27 8.12 -5.51
CA PRO A 129 5.23 8.11 -4.43
C PRO A 129 5.90 9.47 -4.28
N LEU A 130 6.20 9.88 -3.04
CA LEU A 130 6.88 11.16 -2.77
C LEU A 130 8.16 11.31 -3.61
N ASP A 131 8.92 10.24 -3.76
CA ASP A 131 10.17 10.23 -4.52
C ASP A 131 9.97 10.39 -6.04
N LEU A 132 8.78 10.06 -6.55
CA LEU A 132 8.40 10.35 -7.93
C LEU A 132 8.08 11.83 -8.10
N THR A 133 7.32 12.40 -7.16
CA THR A 133 7.04 13.84 -7.11
C THR A 133 8.33 14.66 -6.97
N GLU A 134 9.26 14.26 -6.11
CA GLU A 134 10.57 14.90 -5.97
C GLU A 134 11.40 14.79 -7.26
N LEU A 135 11.37 13.65 -7.94
CA LEU A 135 12.07 13.48 -9.22
C LEU A 135 11.53 14.47 -10.25
N MET A 136 10.21 14.54 -10.41
CA MET A 136 9.56 15.45 -11.35
C MET A 136 9.80 16.91 -10.97
N ALA A 137 9.75 17.24 -9.68
CA ALA A 137 10.09 18.58 -9.18
C ALA A 137 11.50 18.99 -9.61
N ARG A 138 12.49 18.12 -9.42
CA ARG A 138 13.88 18.38 -9.83
C ARG A 138 14.03 18.57 -11.34
N GLU A 139 13.28 17.83 -12.17
CA GLU A 139 13.27 18.02 -13.64
C GLU A 139 12.82 19.44 -14.03
N HIS A 140 11.98 20.08 -13.21
CA HIS A 140 11.47 21.44 -13.40
C HIS A 140 12.19 22.51 -12.57
N GLY A 141 13.28 22.16 -11.87
CA GLY A 141 14.00 23.09 -10.98
C GLY A 141 13.25 23.45 -9.69
N LEU A 142 12.24 22.66 -9.32
CA LEU A 142 11.43 22.79 -8.12
C LEU A 142 11.91 21.85 -7.00
N THR A 143 11.55 22.16 -5.77
CA THR A 143 11.70 21.30 -4.58
C THR A 143 10.33 20.99 -3.98
N VAL A 144 10.27 20.01 -3.08
CA VAL A 144 9.04 19.62 -2.39
C VAL A 144 9.18 19.93 -0.91
N ASP A 145 8.14 20.51 -0.31
CA ASP A 145 8.04 20.71 1.14
C ASP A 145 7.79 19.37 1.84
N LEU A 146 8.88 18.74 2.29
CA LEU A 146 8.86 17.46 2.99
C LEU A 146 8.22 17.56 4.39
N GLU A 147 8.41 18.68 5.08
CA GLU A 147 7.84 18.88 6.41
C GLU A 147 6.31 19.02 6.33
N GLY A 148 5.84 19.82 5.37
CA GLY A 148 4.43 19.94 5.07
C GLY A 148 3.80 18.60 4.67
N PHE A 149 4.46 17.83 3.81
CA PHE A 149 3.99 16.50 3.41
C PHE A 149 3.87 15.55 4.60
N ASN A 150 4.89 15.49 5.47
CA ASN A 150 4.88 14.64 6.65
C ASN A 150 3.78 15.05 7.64
N ARG A 151 3.50 16.35 7.77
CA ARG A 151 2.39 16.85 8.58
C ARG A 151 1.03 16.39 8.05
N GLU A 152 0.82 16.44 6.73
CA GLU A 152 -0.42 15.92 6.11
C GLU A 152 -0.55 14.40 6.29
N MET A 153 0.55 13.66 6.16
CA MET A 153 0.59 12.21 6.42
C MET A 153 0.21 11.88 7.87
N GLU A 154 0.71 12.63 8.85
CA GLU A 154 0.35 12.39 10.25
C GLU A 154 -1.12 12.75 10.53
N GLN A 155 -1.62 13.85 9.98
CA GLN A 155 -3.05 14.19 10.06
C GLN A 155 -3.94 13.11 9.41
N GLN A 156 -3.51 12.51 8.30
CA GLN A 156 -4.25 11.38 7.70
C GLN A 156 -4.24 10.15 8.62
N ARG A 157 -3.09 9.83 9.24
CA ARG A 157 -3.00 8.73 10.21
C ARG A 157 -3.88 8.96 11.44
N GLU A 158 -3.90 10.17 11.97
CA GLU A 158 -4.76 10.55 13.09
C GLU A 158 -6.25 10.40 12.72
N ARG A 159 -6.65 10.88 11.53
CA ARG A 159 -8.01 10.69 11.00
C ARG A 159 -8.39 9.23 10.84
N ALA A 160 -7.47 8.39 10.35
CA ALA A 160 -7.71 6.96 10.22
C ALA A 160 -7.85 6.27 11.60
N ARG A 161 -7.05 6.69 12.60
CA ARG A 161 -7.15 6.17 13.98
C ARG A 161 -8.44 6.61 14.68
N SER A 162 -8.88 7.85 14.47
CA SER A 162 -10.12 8.34 15.07
C SER A 162 -11.36 7.71 14.44
N ALA A 163 -11.36 7.46 13.12
CA ALA A 163 -12.40 6.71 12.42
C ALA A 163 -12.37 5.20 12.75
N GLY A 164 -11.19 4.65 13.05
CA GLY A 164 -10.96 3.26 13.41
C GLY A 164 -11.24 2.91 14.88
N ARG A 165 -11.59 3.90 15.72
CA ARG A 165 -12.29 3.61 16.98
C ARG A 165 -13.68 3.13 16.62
N PHE A 166 -13.76 1.85 16.26
CA PHE A 166 -14.97 1.08 16.45
C PHE A 166 -15.32 1.27 17.92
N THR A 167 -16.35 2.08 18.20
CA THR A 167 -17.09 1.92 19.43
C THR A 167 -17.46 0.46 19.45
N ARG A 168 -16.78 -0.34 20.29
CA ARG A 168 -17.35 -1.59 20.74
C ARG A 168 -18.77 -1.18 21.11
N ASP A 169 -19.75 -1.84 20.50
CA ASP A 169 -21.13 -1.78 20.94
C ASP A 169 -21.19 -2.54 22.27
N ASP A 170 -20.41 -2.04 23.24
CA ASP A 170 -20.65 -2.17 24.65
C ASP A 170 -21.83 -1.22 24.89
N ALA A 171 -23.00 -1.57 24.36
CA ALA A 171 -24.19 -1.40 25.18
C ALA A 171 -23.75 -1.91 26.56
N GLU A 172 -23.81 -1.07 27.58
CA GLU A 172 -23.48 -1.44 28.96
C GLU A 172 -24.35 -2.63 29.32
N VAL A 173 -23.88 -3.84 29.01
CA VAL A 173 -24.54 -5.06 29.37
C VAL A 173 -24.31 -5.15 30.86
N HIS A 174 -25.35 -4.84 31.63
CA HIS A 174 -25.33 -5.04 33.06
C HIS A 174 -25.21 -6.54 33.32
N TRP A 175 -24.01 -6.97 33.68
CA TRP A 175 -23.72 -8.37 33.98
C TRP A 175 -24.22 -8.71 35.38
N HIS A 176 -25.12 -9.66 35.46
CA HIS A 176 -25.54 -10.30 36.69
C HIS A 176 -24.70 -11.56 36.91
N SER A 177 -23.71 -11.47 37.80
CA SER A 177 -22.96 -12.63 38.24
C SER A 177 -23.85 -13.52 39.12
N MET A 178 -23.90 -14.82 38.80
CA MET A 178 -24.66 -15.80 39.57
C MET A 178 -23.80 -16.51 40.62
N ASN A 179 -22.46 -16.49 40.47
CA ASN A 179 -21.51 -17.06 41.43
C ASN A 179 -20.43 -16.03 41.78
N SER A 180 -20.37 -15.62 43.04
CA SER A 180 -19.41 -14.66 43.61
C SER A 180 -18.07 -15.30 44.00
N GLY A 181 -17.53 -16.17 43.15
CA GLY A 181 -16.20 -16.76 43.33
C GLY A 181 -15.30 -16.39 42.17
N ASP A 182 -14.53 -15.31 42.31
CA ASP A 182 -13.47 -14.90 41.36
C ASP A 182 -12.33 -15.94 41.24
N ASP A 183 -12.38 -17.03 42.02
CA ASP A 183 -11.32 -18.05 42.17
C ASP A 183 -11.66 -19.41 41.53
N GLN A 184 -12.61 -19.50 40.59
CA GLN A 184 -12.80 -20.75 39.84
C GLN A 184 -11.80 -20.85 38.67
N GLU A 185 -10.84 -21.77 38.79
CA GLU A 185 -9.91 -22.12 37.72
C GLU A 185 -10.68 -22.63 36.47
N CYS A 186 -10.84 -21.77 35.47
CA CYS A 186 -11.32 -22.17 34.15
C CYS A 186 -10.19 -22.84 33.36
N SER A 187 -10.40 -24.09 32.94
CA SER A 187 -9.46 -24.80 32.07
C SER A 187 -9.98 -24.86 30.63
N PHE A 188 -9.10 -24.59 29.66
CA PHE A 188 -9.43 -24.71 28.24
C PHE A 188 -9.34 -26.17 27.79
N VAL A 189 -10.45 -26.74 27.34
CA VAL A 189 -10.57 -28.16 26.93
C VAL A 189 -10.76 -28.34 25.42
N GLY A 190 -10.60 -27.27 24.63
CA GLY A 190 -10.91 -27.27 23.19
C GLY A 190 -9.93 -28.02 22.30
N TYR A 191 -8.77 -28.44 22.82
CA TYR A 191 -7.86 -29.33 22.10
C TYR A 191 -8.35 -30.79 22.08
N ASP A 192 -9.05 -31.20 23.14
CA ASP A 192 -9.42 -32.60 23.37
C ASP A 192 -10.88 -32.89 23.04
N THR A 193 -11.77 -31.91 23.21
CA THR A 193 -13.21 -32.12 23.09
C THR A 193 -13.91 -31.00 22.33
N LEU A 194 -14.87 -31.38 21.48
CA LEU A 194 -15.74 -30.43 20.76
C LEU A 194 -17.07 -30.18 21.49
N LYS A 195 -17.33 -30.89 22.59
CA LYS A 195 -18.55 -30.77 23.40
C LYS A 195 -18.20 -30.93 24.88
N VAL A 196 -18.60 -29.95 25.69
CA VAL A 196 -18.42 -29.96 27.14
C VAL A 196 -19.70 -29.47 27.82
N LYS A 197 -20.01 -30.02 29.00
CA LYS A 197 -21.06 -29.46 29.86
C LYS A 197 -20.38 -28.41 30.75
N SER A 198 -20.82 -27.15 30.65
CA SER A 198 -20.36 -26.07 31.54
C SER A 198 -21.52 -25.50 32.36
N ALA A 199 -21.19 -24.85 33.47
CA ALA A 199 -22.14 -24.14 34.32
C ALA A 199 -22.16 -22.65 33.93
N VAL A 200 -23.34 -22.03 33.91
CA VAL A 200 -23.45 -20.59 33.66
C VAL A 200 -22.94 -19.82 34.87
N LEU A 201 -21.95 -18.96 34.68
CA LEU A 201 -21.33 -18.12 35.71
C LEU A 201 -22.00 -16.75 35.81
N GLY A 202 -22.52 -16.24 34.69
CA GLY A 202 -23.19 -14.96 34.66
C GLY A 202 -24.00 -14.77 33.39
N TRP A 203 -24.88 -13.78 33.42
CA TRP A 203 -25.70 -13.41 32.28
C TRP A 203 -25.83 -11.90 32.17
N GLY A 204 -26.12 -11.43 30.96
CA GLY A 204 -26.30 -10.02 30.67
C GLY A 204 -27.44 -9.82 29.68
N GLU A 205 -28.24 -8.79 29.90
CA GLU A 205 -29.37 -8.45 29.04
C GLU A 205 -28.91 -7.54 27.90
N ALA A 206 -29.21 -7.93 26.67
CA ALA A 206 -29.12 -7.09 25.48
C ALA A 206 -30.54 -6.87 24.93
N PRO A 207 -30.78 -5.85 24.09
CA PRO A 207 -32.13 -5.46 23.65
C PRO A 207 -32.98 -6.59 23.06
N ASP A 208 -32.35 -7.56 22.37
CA ASP A 208 -33.04 -8.64 21.66
C ASP A 208 -32.66 -10.06 22.13
N HIS A 209 -31.72 -10.19 23.08
CA HIS A 209 -31.22 -11.49 23.54
C HIS A 209 -30.51 -11.42 24.88
N TYR A 210 -30.38 -12.57 25.53
CA TYR A 210 -29.51 -12.73 26.70
C TYR A 210 -28.13 -13.23 26.27
N ARG A 211 -27.08 -12.67 26.86
CA ARG A 211 -25.70 -13.15 26.75
C ARG A 211 -25.38 -13.97 28.00
N LEU A 212 -24.79 -15.15 27.82
CA LEU A 212 -24.39 -16.03 28.91
C LEU A 212 -22.86 -16.16 28.91
N ILE A 213 -22.28 -16.21 30.10
CA ILE A 213 -20.89 -16.60 30.32
C ILE A 213 -20.93 -17.92 31.11
N THR A 214 -20.19 -18.91 30.63
CA THR A 214 -20.13 -20.28 31.17
C THR A 214 -18.69 -20.74 31.32
#